data_AF-A0A1F5SF33-F1
#
_entry.id   AF-A0A1F5SF33-F1
#
_cell.length_a   1.000
_cell.length_b   1.000
_cell.length_c   1.000
_cell.angle_alpha   90.00
_cell.angle_beta   90.00
_cell.angle_gamma   90.00
#
_symmetry.space_group_name_H-M   'P 1'
#
loop_
_entity.id
_entity.type
_entity.pdbx_description
1 polymer ?
#
loop_
_entity_poly.entity_id
_entity_poly.type
_entity_poly.pdbx_seq_one_letter_code
_entity_poly.pdbx_strand_id
1 'polypeptide(L)' 'MDKDILIKRAVGLIAAHFGDSTAKMYEKHFSSLSEDAILATIEELLSEIVGPSNAKKQTAILCAL' A
#
# COMPACT_ATOMS: atom_id res chain seq x y z
N MET A 1 3.43 8.77 -11.56
CA MET A 1 2.41 9.05 -10.53
C MET A 1 3.04 9.98 -9.51
N ASP A 2 2.29 10.83 -8.82
CA ASP A 2 2.86 11.59 -7.71
C ASP A 2 3.10 10.64 -6.52
N LYS A 3 4.33 10.55 -6.03
CA LYS A 3 4.71 9.64 -4.93
C LYS A 3 3.90 9.93 -3.67
N ASP A 4 3.56 11.18 -3.38
CA ASP A 4 2.77 11.53 -2.20
C ASP A 4 1.32 11.02 -2.33
N ILE A 5 0.77 11.02 -3.56
CA ILE A 5 -0.53 10.42 -3.86
C ILE A 5 -0.47 8.90 -3.66
N LEU A 6 0.58 8.24 -4.14
CA LEU A 6 0.77 6.79 -3.94
C LEU A 6 0.83 6.46 -2.45
N ILE A 7 1.65 7.18 -1.67
CA ILE A 7 1.78 6.97 -0.22
C ILE A 7 0.43 7.11 0.46
N LYS A 8 -0.31 8.19 0.19
CA LYS A 8 -1.63 8.41 0.79
C LYS A 8 -2.61 7.28 0.50
N ARG A 9 -2.63 6.77 -0.75
CA ARG A 9 -3.51 5.66 -1.13
C ARG A 9 -3.07 4.34 -0.49
N ALA A 10 -1.76 4.07 -0.46
CA ALA A 10 -1.17 2.90 0.17
C ALA A 10 -1.49 2.84 1.67
N VAL A 11 -1.31 3.95 2.38
CA VAL A 11 -1.66 4.10 3.80
C VAL A 11 -3.16 3.93 4.04
N GLY A 12 -4.00 4.41 3.13
CA GLY A 12 -5.45 4.20 3.19
C GLY A 12 -5.85 2.72 3.09
N LEU A 13 -5.21 1.95 2.22
CA LEU A 13 -5.43 0.50 2.13
C LEU A 13 -4.96 -0.23 3.39
N ILE A 14 -3.78 0.14 3.91
CA ILE A 14 -3.28 -0.44 5.17
C ILE A 14 -4.26 -0.13 6.32
N ALA A 15 -4.77 1.11 6.42
CA ALA A 15 -5.72 1.47 7.45
C ALA A 15 -7.02 0.63 7.38
N ALA A 16 -7.52 0.38 6.16
CA ALA A 16 -8.75 -0.40 5.94
C ALA A 16 -8.62 -1.87 6.37
N HIS A 17 -7.42 -2.46 6.29
CA HIS A 17 -7.19 -3.88 6.62
C HIS A 17 -6.52 -4.12 7.98
N PHE A 18 -5.68 -3.18 8.44
CA PHE A 18 -4.80 -3.34 9.61
C PHE A 18 -4.97 -2.24 10.66
N GLY A 19 -5.85 -1.26 10.42
CA GLY A 19 -6.12 -0.15 11.32
C GLY A 19 -5.14 1.04 11.22
N ASP A 20 -5.58 2.18 11.73
CA ASP A 20 -4.88 3.48 11.60
C ASP A 20 -3.49 3.50 12.25
N SER A 21 -3.30 2.76 13.35
CA SER A 21 -2.01 2.70 14.05
C SER A 21 -0.92 2.09 13.17
N THR A 22 -1.24 0.99 12.48
CA THR A 22 -0.34 0.33 11.52
C THR A 22 -0.07 1.24 10.33
N ALA A 23 -1.11 1.87 9.80
CA ALA A 23 -1.02 2.78 8.67
C ALA A 23 -0.04 3.95 8.92
N LYS A 24 -0.07 4.57 10.10
CA LYS A 24 0.86 5.65 10.49
C LYS A 24 2.32 5.21 10.54
N MET A 25 2.61 3.96 10.93
CA MET A 25 3.98 3.44 10.92
C MET A 25 4.52 3.34 9.49
N TYR A 26 3.68 2.85 8.57
CA TYR A 26 4.05 2.70 7.16
C TYR A 26 4.12 4.02 6.40
N GLU A 27 3.30 5.02 6.73
CA GLU A 27 3.36 6.35 6.11
C GLU A 27 4.77 6.97 6.22
N LYS A 28 5.35 6.95 7.43
CA LYS A 28 6.72 7.43 7.65
C LYS A 28 7.74 6.59 6.88
N HIS A 29 7.57 5.27 6.86
CA HIS A 29 8.47 4.36 6.17
C HIS A 29 8.49 4.61 4.66
N PHE A 30 7.32 4.74 4.03
CA PHE A 30 7.17 4.91 2.59
C PHE A 30 7.77 6.21 2.04
N SER A 31 7.86 7.27 2.84
CA SER A 31 8.54 8.51 2.44
C SER A 31 9.99 8.28 1.97
N SER A 32 10.65 7.26 2.52
CA SER A 32 12.04 6.89 2.20
C SER A 32 12.19 5.85 1.08
N LEU A 33 11.10 5.25 0.59
CA LEU A 33 11.13 4.16 -0.39
C LEU A 33 10.90 4.65 -1.83
N SER A 34 11.28 3.82 -2.81
CA SER A 34 10.83 4.01 -4.20
C SER A 34 9.36 3.61 -4.35
N GLU A 35 8.71 4.08 -5.42
CA GLU A 35 7.32 3.70 -5.74
C GLU A 35 7.16 2.18 -5.87
N ASP A 36 8.08 1.52 -6.56
CA ASP A 36 8.07 0.06 -6.74
C ASP A 36 8.15 -0.69 -5.41
N ALA A 37 8.99 -0.22 -4.47
CA ALA A 37 9.11 -0.82 -3.15
C ALA A 37 7.83 -0.65 -2.34
N ILE A 38 7.16 0.50 -2.42
CA ILE A 38 5.87 0.73 -1.77
C ILE A 38 4.82 -0.26 -2.29
N LEU A 39 4.73 -0.43 -3.61
CA LEU A 39 3.77 -1.33 -4.24
C LEU A 39 4.04 -2.80 -3.88
N ALA A 40 5.30 -3.23 -3.89
CA ALA A 40 5.68 -4.58 -3.47
C ALA A 40 5.31 -4.85 -2.00
N THR A 41 5.60 -3.91 -1.10
CA THR A 41 5.24 -4.02 0.33
C THR A 41 3.72 -4.10 0.53
N ILE A 42 2.94 -3.30 -0.19
CA ILE A 42 1.47 -3.35 -0.13
C ILE A 42 0.95 -4.71 -0.63
N GLU A 43 1.46 -5.19 -1.77
CA GLU A 43 1.02 -6.46 -2.34
C GLU A 43 1.33 -7.65 -1.42
N GLU A 44 2.49 -7.65 -0.77
CA GLU A 44 2.87 -8.67 0.22
C GLU A 44 1.93 -8.64 1.43
N LEU A 45 1.75 -7.47 2.06
CA LEU A 45 0.84 -7.30 3.20
C LEU A 45 -0.58 -7.74 2.88
N LEU A 46 -1.12 -7.30 1.75
CA LEU A 46 -2.49 -7.64 1.35
C LEU A 46 -2.61 -9.12 0.98
N SER A 47 -1.55 -9.77 0.48
CA SER A 47 -1.59 -11.19 0.11
C SER A 47 -1.90 -12.08 1.30
N GLU A 48 -1.44 -11.72 2.50
CA GLU A 48 -1.74 -12.46 3.72
C GLU A 48 -3.19 -12.30 4.19
N ILE A 49 -3.85 -11.19 3.87
CA ILE A 49 -5.22 -10.87 4.32
C ILE A 49 -6.26 -11.36 3.32
N VAL A 50 -6.08 -11.00 2.05
CA VAL A 50 -7.11 -11.19 0.99
C VAL A 50 -6.73 -12.25 -0.04
N GLY A 51 -5.55 -12.85 0.11
CA GLY A 51 -4.96 -13.77 -0.86
C GLY A 51 -4.27 -13.06 -2.03
N PRO A 52 -3.26 -13.71 -2.66
CA PRO A 52 -2.37 -13.07 -3.62
C PRO A 52 -3.08 -12.54 -4.87
N SER A 53 -4.12 -13.22 -5.36
CA SER A 53 -4.87 -12.76 -6.53
C SER A 53 -5.66 -11.47 -6.28
N ASN A 54 -6.17 -11.27 -5.06
CA ASN A 54 -6.91 -10.05 -4.70
C ASN A 54 -5.95 -8.92 -4.32
N ALA A 55 -4.85 -9.23 -3.66
CA ALA A 55 -3.79 -8.28 -3.37
C ALA A 55 -3.29 -7.60 -4.64
N LYS A 56 -2.92 -8.40 -5.66
CA LYS A 56 -2.48 -7.90 -6.96
C LYS A 56 -3.50 -6.98 -7.65
N LYS A 57 -4.79 -7.29 -7.56
CA LYS A 57 -5.86 -6.44 -8.11
C LYS A 57 -5.95 -5.09 -7.40
N GLN A 58 -5.88 -5.10 -6.06
CA GLN A 58 -5.93 -3.86 -5.28
C GLN A 58 -4.69 -3.01 -5.49
N THR A 59 -3.50 -3.61 -5.55
CA THR A 59 -2.26 -2.90 -5.86
C THR A 59 -2.27 -2.33 -7.28
N ALA A 60 -2.83 -3.04 -8.26
CA ALA A 60 -2.97 -2.51 -9.63
C ALA A 60 -3.87 -1.26 -9.70
N ILE A 61 -4.91 -1.17 -8.86
CA ILE A 61 -5.78 0.02 -8.76
C ILE A 61 -5.01 1.24 -8.24
N LEU A 62 -4.01 1.05 -7.38
CA LEU A 62 -3.16 2.16 -6.91
C LEU A 62 -2.45 2.86 -8.06
N CYS A 63 -2.03 2.12 -9.08
CA CYS A 63 -1.24 2.60 -10.22
C CYS A 63 -2.08 3.08 -11.42
N ALA A 64 -3.36 2.73 -11.50
CA ALA A 64 -4.19 2.89 -12.70
C ALA A 64 -4.90 4.27 -12.82
N LEU A 65 -4.67 5.20 -11.88
CA LEU A 65 -5.30 6.52 -11.80
C LEU A 65 -4.31 7.60 -11.38
#